data_AF-A0A0T6AXW2-F1
#
_entry.id   AF-A0A0T6AXW2-F1
#
_cell.length_a   1.000
_cell.length_b   1.000
_cell.length_c   1.000
_cell.angle_alpha   90.00
_cell.angle_beta   90.00
_cell.angle_gamma   90.00
#
_symmetry.space_group_name_H-M   'P 1'
#
loop_
_entity.id
_entity.type
_entity.pdbx_description
1 polymer ?
#
loop_
_entity_poly.entity_id
_entity_poly.type
_entity_poly.pdbx_seq_one_letter_code
_entity_poly.pdbx_strand_id
1 'polypeptide(L)'
;KAYIPKVFVDKEIVAYCKALSEEKATALRKYGVKFVNCQEYQQKDEVTHLIMLENVVNLDFLLAIVRGIFVVTESWAITFPPKIIPFENIPKEHFDTIRNSIQNRLQRKPRLFSDINFHIIDHDKRTKVHRMSLTKAGITLLIQAGGGKIVTRSPALRTVENQNYQPYHTRNSEKLKKCCNYIIYNEEKQPTLMYNMKELQHRSSKWLINCILEFRIID
;
A
#
# COMPACT_ATOMS: atom_id res chain seq x y z
N LYS A 1 -20.29 22.38 -11.38
CA LYS A 1 -19.44 21.18 -11.60
C LYS A 1 -18.13 21.40 -10.84
N ALA A 2 -17.79 20.56 -9.86
CA ALA A 2 -16.50 20.66 -9.17
C ALA A 2 -15.35 20.40 -10.17
N TYR A 3 -14.26 21.15 -10.07
CA TYR A 3 -13.06 20.94 -10.88
C TYR A 3 -12.43 19.60 -10.51
N ILE A 4 -12.28 18.71 -11.47
CA ILE A 4 -11.61 17.42 -11.28
C ILE A 4 -10.21 17.55 -11.87
N PRO A 5 -9.15 17.49 -11.04
CA PRO A 5 -7.79 17.63 -11.53
C PRO A 5 -7.48 16.49 -12.52
N LYS A 6 -6.82 16.83 -13.63
CA LYS A 6 -6.29 15.85 -14.57
C LYS A 6 -4.79 15.73 -14.34
N VAL A 7 -4.29 14.50 -14.22
CA VAL A 7 -2.85 14.25 -14.13
C VAL A 7 -2.37 13.80 -15.50
N PHE A 8 -1.38 14.52 -16.05
CA PHE A 8 -0.69 14.11 -17.27
C PHE A 8 0.45 13.16 -16.89
N VAL A 9 0.49 12.01 -17.54
CA VAL A 9 1.58 11.04 -17.39
C VAL A 9 2.45 11.10 -18.62
N ASP A 10 3.59 11.77 -18.49
CA ASP A 10 4.59 11.92 -19.56
C ASP A 10 5.49 10.67 -19.69
N LYS A 11 5.39 9.74 -18.75
CA LYS A 11 6.16 8.49 -18.72
C LYS A 11 5.43 7.36 -19.42
N GLU A 12 6.20 6.38 -19.90
CA GLU A 12 5.67 5.10 -20.39
C GLU A 12 4.73 4.47 -19.34
N ILE A 13 3.59 3.97 -19.80
CA ILE A 13 2.62 3.31 -18.94
C ILE A 13 2.99 1.85 -18.80
N VAL A 14 3.48 1.49 -17.62
CA VAL A 14 3.67 0.10 -17.20
C VAL A 14 2.51 -0.29 -16.29
N ALA A 15 1.68 -1.24 -16.73
CA ALA A 15 0.44 -1.62 -16.08
C ALA A 15 0.44 -3.10 -15.67
N TYR A 16 -0.22 -3.39 -14.55
CA TYR A 16 -0.58 -4.74 -14.14
C TYR A 16 -2.11 -4.86 -14.08
N CYS A 17 -2.63 -6.00 -14.55
CA CYS A 17 -4.03 -6.34 -14.46
C CYS A 17 -4.15 -7.85 -14.23
N LYS A 18 -4.84 -8.24 -13.17
CA LYS A 18 -5.07 -9.65 -12.89
C LYS A 18 -6.17 -10.17 -13.83
N ALA A 19 -5.82 -11.11 -14.69
CA ALA A 19 -6.72 -11.76 -15.64
C ALA A 19 -7.34 -10.84 -16.72
N LEU A 20 -6.57 -9.88 -17.26
CA LEU A 20 -7.00 -9.16 -18.45
C LEU A 20 -7.06 -10.11 -19.67
N SER A 21 -8.13 -10.01 -20.47
CA SER A 21 -8.20 -10.80 -21.70
C SER A 21 -7.14 -10.34 -22.72
N GLU A 22 -6.62 -11.27 -23.52
CA GLU A 22 -5.57 -10.98 -24.49
C GLU A 22 -6.02 -9.97 -25.57
N GLU A 23 -7.30 -9.99 -25.92
CA GLU A 23 -7.93 -9.01 -26.81
C GLU A 23 -7.80 -7.57 -26.25
N LYS A 24 -8.17 -7.38 -24.98
CA LYS A 24 -8.09 -6.08 -24.30
C LYS A 24 -6.64 -5.65 -24.08
N ALA A 25 -5.78 -6.59 -23.70
CA ALA A 25 -4.34 -6.34 -23.57
C ALA A 25 -3.74 -5.87 -24.91
N THR A 26 -4.09 -6.54 -26.02
CA THR A 26 -3.64 -6.18 -27.37
C THR A 26 -4.12 -4.79 -27.78
N ALA A 27 -5.39 -4.45 -27.50
CA ALA A 27 -5.92 -3.11 -27.76
C ALA A 27 -5.12 -2.03 -27.00
N LEU A 28 -4.81 -2.27 -25.72
CA LEU A 28 -4.05 -1.34 -24.88
C LEU A 28 -2.59 -1.20 -25.29
N ARG A 29 -1.96 -2.29 -25.75
CA ARG A 29 -0.59 -2.24 -26.29
C ARG A 29 -0.48 -1.34 -27.53
N LYS A 30 -1.52 -1.26 -28.38
CA LYS A 30 -1.56 -0.32 -29.51
C LYS A 30 -1.46 1.14 -29.08
N TYR A 31 -1.84 1.45 -27.85
CA TYR A 31 -1.71 2.78 -27.26
C TYR A 31 -0.40 2.97 -26.47
N GLY A 32 0.49 1.98 -26.44
CA GLY A 32 1.78 2.07 -25.74
C GLY A 32 1.72 1.70 -24.26
N VAL A 33 0.69 0.96 -23.83
CA VAL A 33 0.66 0.35 -22.50
C VAL A 33 1.48 -0.94 -22.48
N LYS A 34 2.50 -0.99 -21.62
CA LYS A 34 3.30 -2.18 -21.36
C LYS A 34 2.69 -2.96 -20.20
N PHE A 35 2.44 -4.25 -20.41
CA PHE A 35 1.94 -5.13 -19.35
C PHE A 35 3.06 -5.89 -18.67
N VAL A 36 2.94 -6.03 -17.35
CA VAL A 36 3.81 -6.88 -16.54
C VAL A 36 3.03 -8.02 -15.91
N ASN A 37 3.73 -9.10 -15.58
CA ASN A 37 3.12 -10.22 -14.86
C ASN A 37 3.02 -9.94 -13.34
N CYS A 38 2.40 -10.87 -12.61
CA CYS A 38 2.21 -10.74 -11.15
C CYS A 38 3.53 -10.63 -10.37
N GLN A 39 4.54 -11.42 -10.75
CA GLN A 39 5.84 -11.40 -10.07
C GLN A 39 6.56 -10.06 -10.29
N GLU A 40 6.60 -9.58 -11.53
CA GLU A 40 7.15 -8.29 -11.87
C GLU A 40 6.41 -7.16 -11.17
N TYR A 41 5.07 -7.23 -11.11
CA TYR A 41 4.28 -6.30 -10.34
C TYR A 41 4.71 -6.29 -8.87
N GLN A 42 4.88 -7.45 -8.24
CA GLN A 42 5.26 -7.51 -6.83
C GLN A 42 6.69 -7.03 -6.55
N GLN A 43 7.59 -7.10 -7.52
CA GLN A 43 9.02 -6.83 -7.30
C GLN A 43 9.52 -5.49 -7.83
N LYS A 44 8.92 -4.96 -8.91
CA LYS A 44 9.42 -3.77 -9.60
C LYS A 44 8.64 -2.51 -9.23
N ASP A 45 9.36 -1.44 -8.92
CA ASP A 45 8.78 -0.11 -8.63
C ASP A 45 8.46 0.71 -9.90
N GLU A 46 8.83 0.18 -11.08
CA GLU A 46 8.57 0.79 -12.39
C GLU A 46 7.10 0.73 -12.81
N VAL A 47 6.29 -0.12 -12.17
CA VAL A 47 4.86 -0.19 -12.44
C VAL A 47 4.20 1.11 -12.05
N THR A 48 3.37 1.62 -12.94
CA THR A 48 2.70 2.92 -12.82
C THR A 48 1.20 2.79 -12.63
N HIS A 49 0.60 1.67 -13.04
CA HIS A 49 -0.85 1.46 -13.01
C HIS A 49 -1.22 0.05 -12.55
N LEU A 50 -2.27 -0.02 -11.74
CA LEU A 50 -3.07 -1.22 -11.50
C LEU A 50 -4.42 -1.03 -12.20
N ILE A 51 -4.77 -1.93 -13.11
CA ILE A 51 -6.10 -2.00 -13.72
C ILE A 51 -6.92 -3.02 -12.94
N MET A 52 -8.07 -2.58 -12.43
CA MET A 52 -9.01 -3.40 -11.69
C MET A 52 -10.20 -3.78 -12.55
N LEU A 53 -10.47 -5.08 -12.64
CA LEU A 53 -11.68 -5.62 -13.28
C LEU A 53 -12.88 -5.57 -12.34
N GLU A 54 -12.63 -5.75 -11.05
CA GLU A 54 -13.64 -5.72 -9.99
C GLU A 54 -13.18 -4.80 -8.87
N ASN A 55 -14.11 -4.10 -8.22
CA ASN A 55 -13.83 -3.25 -7.06
C ASN A 55 -13.64 -4.07 -5.77
N VAL A 56 -12.70 -5.03 -5.79
CA VAL A 56 -12.41 -5.92 -4.67
C VAL A 56 -11.06 -5.58 -4.05
N VAL A 57 -11.07 -5.31 -2.75
CA VAL A 57 -9.84 -5.14 -1.95
C VAL A 57 -9.10 -6.47 -1.86
N ASN A 58 -7.88 -6.50 -2.40
CA ASN A 58 -6.98 -7.65 -2.35
C ASN A 58 -5.53 -7.19 -2.18
N LEU A 59 -4.58 -8.14 -2.15
CA LEU A 59 -3.16 -7.83 -1.96
C LEU A 59 -2.62 -6.87 -3.05
N ASP A 60 -3.03 -7.07 -4.30
CA ASP A 60 -2.57 -6.26 -5.43
C ASP A 60 -3.06 -4.82 -5.31
N PHE A 61 -4.30 -4.62 -4.85
CA PHE A 61 -4.89 -3.31 -4.56
C PHE A 61 -4.17 -2.59 -3.42
N LEU A 62 -3.92 -3.29 -2.30
CA LEU A 62 -3.18 -2.72 -1.18
C LEU A 62 -1.74 -2.36 -1.59
N LEU A 63 -1.10 -3.20 -2.41
CA LEU A 63 0.22 -2.92 -2.95
C LEU A 63 0.24 -1.66 -3.82
N ALA A 64 -0.82 -1.45 -4.61
CA ALA A 64 -0.95 -0.25 -5.41
C ALA A 64 -1.07 1.01 -4.53
N ILE A 65 -1.86 0.93 -3.46
CA ILE A 65 -2.00 2.01 -2.49
C ILE A 65 -0.67 2.31 -1.82
N VAL A 66 0.06 1.34 -1.26
CA VAL A 66 1.32 1.68 -0.55
C VAL A 66 2.40 2.26 -1.47
N ARG A 67 2.36 1.93 -2.77
CA ARG A 67 3.29 2.48 -3.78
C ARG A 67 2.84 3.80 -4.40
N GLY A 68 1.61 4.22 -4.19
CA GLY A 68 1.03 5.41 -4.83
C GLY A 68 1.02 5.36 -6.34
N ILE A 69 0.73 4.19 -6.92
CA ILE A 69 0.48 4.04 -8.36
C ILE A 69 -0.98 4.35 -8.68
N PHE A 70 -1.27 4.60 -9.95
CA PHE A 70 -2.65 4.82 -10.38
C PHE A 70 -3.45 3.53 -10.28
N VAL A 71 -4.65 3.62 -9.70
CA VAL A 71 -5.61 2.52 -9.67
C VAL A 71 -6.80 2.93 -10.52
N VAL A 72 -7.02 2.19 -11.61
CA VAL A 72 -8.00 2.53 -12.63
C VAL A 72 -8.91 1.34 -12.90
N THR A 73 -10.15 1.61 -13.30
CA THR A 73 -11.08 0.58 -13.75
C THR A 73 -10.74 0.11 -15.17
N GLU A 74 -11.27 -1.06 -15.55
CA GLU A 74 -11.17 -1.53 -16.93
C GLU A 74 -11.73 -0.53 -17.95
N SER A 75 -12.80 0.19 -17.60
CA SER A 75 -13.43 1.18 -18.49
C SER A 75 -12.48 2.30 -18.92
N TRP A 76 -11.55 2.72 -18.04
CA TRP A 76 -10.50 3.69 -18.39
C TRP A 76 -9.65 3.21 -19.55
N ALA A 77 -9.33 1.92 -19.53
CA ALA A 77 -8.47 1.27 -20.51
C ALA A 77 -9.10 1.28 -21.93
N ILE A 78 -10.43 1.34 -22.01
CA ILE A 78 -11.16 1.25 -23.28
C ILE A 78 -11.46 2.65 -23.87
N THR A 79 -11.58 3.69 -23.03
CA THR A 79 -12.23 4.96 -23.43
C THR A 79 -11.29 6.16 -23.62
N PHE A 80 -10.02 6.12 -23.18
CA PHE A 80 -9.17 7.32 -23.20
C PHE A 80 -7.75 7.08 -23.72
N PRO A 81 -7.12 8.07 -24.38
CA PRO A 81 -5.70 7.99 -24.68
C PRO A 81 -4.90 7.91 -23.37
N PRO A 82 -3.84 7.10 -23.31
CA PRO A 82 -3.23 6.65 -22.06
C PRO A 82 -2.67 7.78 -21.18
N LYS A 83 -2.29 8.90 -21.78
CA LYS A 83 -1.48 9.93 -21.11
C LYS A 83 -2.23 10.84 -20.13
N ILE A 84 -3.56 10.74 -20.05
CA ILE A 84 -4.37 11.55 -19.11
C ILE A 84 -5.19 10.63 -18.23
N ILE A 85 -5.02 10.76 -16.92
CA ILE A 85 -5.78 9.98 -15.94
C ILE A 85 -6.71 10.93 -15.19
N PRO A 86 -8.02 10.89 -15.46
CA PRO A 86 -8.99 11.58 -14.62
C PRO A 86 -9.21 10.76 -13.34
N PHE A 87 -9.29 11.43 -12.19
CA PHE A 87 -9.64 10.76 -10.93
C PHE A 87 -11.05 10.13 -10.96
N GLU A 88 -11.91 10.48 -11.92
CA GLU A 88 -13.23 9.87 -12.15
C GLU A 88 -13.17 8.35 -12.42
N ASN A 89 -12.05 7.87 -12.94
CA ASN A 89 -11.84 6.45 -13.26
C ASN A 89 -11.27 5.64 -12.09
N ILE A 90 -11.24 6.22 -10.89
CA ILE A 90 -10.80 5.57 -9.66
C ILE A 90 -12.03 4.97 -8.96
N PRO A 91 -11.90 3.79 -8.32
CA PRO A 91 -12.95 3.23 -7.48
C PRO A 91 -13.45 4.23 -6.42
N LYS A 92 -14.75 4.54 -6.44
CA LYS A 92 -15.36 5.56 -5.57
C LYS A 92 -15.21 5.23 -4.08
N GLU A 93 -15.30 3.95 -3.71
CA GLU A 93 -15.24 3.48 -2.31
C GLU A 93 -13.93 3.85 -1.61
N HIS A 94 -12.83 3.97 -2.35
CA HIS A 94 -11.49 4.25 -1.83
C HIS A 94 -10.85 5.47 -2.50
N PHE A 95 -11.68 6.37 -3.05
CA PHE A 95 -11.23 7.51 -3.84
C PHE A 95 -10.21 8.37 -3.10
N ASP A 96 -10.53 8.78 -1.86
CA ASP A 96 -9.66 9.66 -1.08
C ASP A 96 -8.33 8.98 -0.76
N THR A 97 -8.34 7.71 -0.37
CA THR A 97 -7.13 6.91 -0.09
C THR A 97 -6.22 6.82 -1.31
N ILE A 98 -6.78 6.43 -2.46
CA ILE A 98 -6.01 6.28 -3.71
C ILE A 98 -5.47 7.64 -4.14
N ARG A 99 -6.29 8.70 -4.11
CA ARG A 99 -5.88 10.06 -4.43
C ARG A 99 -4.74 10.52 -3.54
N ASN A 100 -4.87 10.37 -2.22
CA ASN A 100 -3.87 10.82 -1.25
C ASN A 100 -2.55 10.09 -1.47
N SER A 101 -2.62 8.78 -1.77
CA SER A 101 -1.43 7.99 -2.06
C SER A 101 -0.70 8.41 -3.33
N ILE A 102 -1.44 8.59 -4.43
CA ILE A 102 -0.89 9.07 -5.70
C ILE A 102 -0.27 10.46 -5.50
N GLN A 103 -0.98 11.38 -4.83
CA GLN A 103 -0.46 12.71 -4.53
C GLN A 103 0.80 12.67 -3.68
N ASN A 104 0.88 11.78 -2.69
CA ASN A 104 2.07 11.59 -1.88
C ASN A 104 3.28 11.21 -2.75
N ARG A 105 3.11 10.25 -3.68
CA ARG A 105 4.16 9.87 -4.63
C ARG A 105 4.54 11.02 -5.58
N LEU A 106 3.56 11.71 -6.16
CA LEU A 106 3.80 12.82 -7.09
C LEU A 106 4.55 13.98 -6.41
N GLN A 107 4.25 14.24 -5.14
CA GLN A 107 4.94 15.24 -4.33
C GLN A 107 6.27 14.77 -3.75
N ARG A 108 6.72 13.54 -4.10
CA ARG A 108 7.97 12.93 -3.62
C ARG A 108 8.07 12.88 -2.09
N LYS A 109 6.94 12.75 -1.40
CA LYS A 109 6.89 12.59 0.05
C LYS A 109 7.33 11.17 0.45
N PRO A 110 7.80 10.96 1.69
CA PRO A 110 8.11 9.64 2.20
C PRO A 110 6.93 8.66 2.05
N ARG A 111 7.24 7.38 1.83
CA ARG A 111 6.21 6.32 1.74
C ARG A 111 5.51 6.12 3.09
N LEU A 112 4.34 5.48 3.07
CA LEU A 112 3.44 5.37 4.22
C LEU A 112 4.14 4.88 5.51
N PHE A 113 5.03 3.89 5.36
CA PHE A 113 5.75 3.25 6.46
C PHE A 113 7.23 3.64 6.53
N SER A 114 7.63 4.75 5.88
CA SER A 114 9.00 5.24 5.95
C SER A 114 9.44 5.45 7.40
N ASP A 115 10.65 4.97 7.71
CA ASP A 115 11.29 5.09 9.03
C ASP A 115 10.55 4.35 10.15
N ILE A 116 9.75 3.34 9.79
CA ILE A 116 9.08 2.44 10.73
C ILE A 116 9.65 1.02 10.59
N ASN A 117 9.99 0.41 11.72
CA ASN A 117 10.41 -0.98 11.83
C ASN A 117 9.23 -1.86 12.24
N PHE A 118 9.17 -3.07 11.66
CA PHE A 118 8.12 -4.03 11.91
C PHE A 118 8.70 -5.40 12.23
N HIS A 119 8.24 -6.00 13.33
CA HIS A 119 8.47 -7.39 13.66
C HIS A 119 7.17 -8.17 13.50
N ILE A 120 7.15 -9.21 12.66
CA ILE A 120 5.92 -10.00 12.41
C ILE A 120 5.98 -11.30 13.18
N ILE A 121 5.00 -11.54 14.04
CA ILE A 121 4.83 -12.77 14.84
C ILE A 121 3.52 -13.49 14.48
N ASP A 122 3.48 -14.80 14.68
CA ASP A 122 2.25 -15.62 14.61
C ASP A 122 1.51 -15.66 13.26
N HIS A 123 2.24 -15.47 12.15
CA HIS A 123 1.72 -15.51 10.77
C HIS A 123 2.25 -16.71 9.94
N ASP A 124 2.53 -17.85 10.59
CA ASP A 124 3.04 -19.05 9.90
C ASP A 124 1.99 -19.71 9.01
N LYS A 125 0.70 -19.49 9.33
CA LYS A 125 -0.45 -19.93 8.53
C LYS A 125 -1.11 -18.73 7.85
N ARG A 126 -1.95 -19.02 6.85
CA ARG A 126 -2.80 -18.00 6.22
C ARG A 126 -3.78 -17.44 7.26
N THR A 127 -3.77 -16.13 7.43
CA THR A 127 -4.68 -15.41 8.32
C THR A 127 -5.76 -14.74 7.49
N LYS A 128 -7.01 -14.77 7.97
CA LYS A 128 -8.08 -13.98 7.36
C LYS A 128 -8.08 -12.59 8.00
N VAL A 129 -7.83 -11.58 7.20
CA VAL A 129 -7.94 -10.18 7.60
C VAL A 129 -8.98 -9.54 6.71
N HIS A 130 -10.04 -9.00 7.28
CA HIS A 130 -11.23 -8.60 6.52
C HIS A 130 -11.75 -9.77 5.65
N ARG A 131 -11.88 -9.58 4.33
CA ARG A 131 -12.30 -10.61 3.36
C ARG A 131 -11.13 -11.23 2.60
N MET A 132 -9.89 -10.95 3.01
CA MET A 132 -8.69 -11.40 2.31
C MET A 132 -7.87 -12.39 3.13
N SER A 133 -7.23 -13.34 2.44
CA SER A 133 -6.29 -14.28 3.04
C SER A 133 -4.87 -13.74 2.89
N LEU A 134 -4.23 -13.42 4.02
CA LEU A 134 -2.87 -12.90 4.08
C LEU A 134 -1.90 -13.95 4.59
N THR A 135 -0.69 -13.91 4.05
CA THR A 135 0.47 -14.69 4.52
C THR A 135 1.49 -13.73 5.12
N LYS A 136 2.43 -14.25 5.92
CA LYS A 136 3.60 -13.47 6.36
C LYS A 136 4.35 -12.82 5.20
N ALA A 137 4.47 -13.52 4.07
CA ALA A 137 5.10 -12.99 2.86
C ALA A 137 4.30 -11.81 2.27
N GLY A 138 2.97 -11.90 2.21
CA GLY A 138 2.12 -10.80 1.76
C GLY A 138 2.22 -9.56 2.66
N ILE A 139 2.23 -9.76 3.98
CA ILE A 139 2.41 -8.67 4.96
C ILE A 139 3.80 -8.02 4.80
N THR A 140 4.83 -8.85 4.68
CA THR A 140 6.23 -8.42 4.44
C THR A 140 6.31 -7.56 3.18
N LEU A 141 5.70 -8.02 2.08
CA LEU A 141 5.66 -7.31 0.81
C LEU A 141 5.00 -5.92 0.95
N LEU A 142 3.86 -5.83 1.64
CA LEU A 142 3.16 -4.56 1.86
C LEU A 142 3.99 -3.58 2.70
N ILE A 143 4.61 -4.07 3.78
CA ILE A 143 5.47 -3.25 4.65
C ILE A 143 6.64 -2.69 3.86
N GLN A 144 7.37 -3.55 3.15
CA GLN A 144 8.56 -3.15 2.39
C GLN A 144 8.19 -2.21 1.23
N ALA A 145 7.12 -2.49 0.49
CA ALA A 145 6.65 -1.61 -0.56
C ALA A 145 6.23 -0.23 -0.03
N GLY A 146 5.67 -0.17 1.18
CA GLY A 146 5.38 1.05 1.91
C GLY A 146 6.59 1.74 2.54
N GLY A 147 7.81 1.24 2.35
CA GLY A 147 9.05 1.83 2.87
C GLY A 147 9.41 1.44 4.30
N GLY A 148 8.66 0.52 4.91
CA GLY A 148 8.96 -0.01 6.23
C GLY A 148 10.06 -1.06 6.22
N LYS A 149 10.73 -1.22 7.36
CA LYS A 149 11.80 -2.21 7.54
C LYS A 149 11.31 -3.41 8.33
N ILE A 150 11.69 -4.60 7.90
CA ILE A 150 11.37 -5.84 8.63
C ILE A 150 12.54 -6.18 9.54
N VAL A 151 12.27 -6.34 10.82
CA VAL A 151 13.25 -6.79 11.81
C VAL A 151 12.98 -8.25 12.19
N THR A 152 14.02 -9.07 12.11
CA THR A 152 13.94 -10.51 12.37
C THR A 152 13.90 -10.84 13.86
N ARG A 153 14.44 -9.96 14.70
CA ARG A 153 14.41 -10.08 16.15
C ARG A 153 13.37 -9.13 16.72
N SER A 154 12.67 -9.59 17.74
CA SER A 154 11.72 -8.74 18.46
C SER A 154 12.47 -7.52 19.05
N PRO A 155 11.99 -6.30 18.83
CA PRO A 155 12.60 -5.10 19.39
C PRO A 155 12.58 -5.17 20.92
N ALA A 156 13.74 -4.93 21.53
CA ALA A 156 13.89 -4.86 22.98
C ALA A 156 13.87 -3.39 23.44
N LEU A 157 13.44 -3.14 24.67
CA LEU A 157 13.39 -1.81 25.29
C LEU A 157 14.68 -1.00 25.06
N ARG A 158 15.81 -1.58 25.46
CA ARG A 158 17.16 -0.98 25.28
C ARG A 158 17.52 -0.62 23.85
N THR A 159 16.88 -1.24 22.86
CA THR A 159 17.17 -1.01 21.43
C THR A 159 16.32 0.09 20.81
N VAL A 160 15.21 0.46 21.45
CA VAL A 160 14.23 1.42 20.91
C VAL A 160 14.20 2.75 21.66
N GLU A 161 14.57 2.80 22.93
CA GLU A 161 14.46 3.99 23.79
C GLU A 161 15.29 5.20 23.34
N ASN A 162 16.36 4.99 22.58
CA ASN A 162 17.26 6.06 22.10
C ASN A 162 17.08 6.40 20.62
N GLN A 163 16.00 5.90 19.98
CA GLN A 163 15.74 6.15 18.58
C GLN A 163 15.02 7.49 18.38
N ASN A 164 15.72 8.47 17.81
CA ASN A 164 15.15 9.78 17.46
C ASN A 164 14.50 9.79 16.05
N TYR A 165 13.84 8.71 15.67
CA TYR A 165 13.10 8.65 14.40
C TYR A 165 11.68 9.18 14.59
N GLN A 166 11.27 10.10 13.72
CA GLN A 166 9.91 10.62 13.67
C GLN A 166 9.30 10.25 12.31
N PRO A 167 8.49 9.17 12.24
CA PRO A 167 7.88 8.76 10.99
C PRO A 167 7.05 9.88 10.37
N TYR A 168 7.26 10.14 9.08
CA TYR A 168 6.66 11.28 8.39
C TYR A 168 5.12 11.32 8.52
N HIS A 169 4.48 10.16 8.42
CA HIS A 169 3.02 10.03 8.47
C HIS A 169 2.43 10.02 9.90
N THR A 170 3.27 10.10 10.93
CA THR A 170 2.83 10.26 12.34
C THR A 170 3.13 11.64 12.91
N ARG A 171 3.74 12.55 12.13
CA ARG A 171 4.21 13.88 12.60
C ARG A 171 3.15 14.75 13.28
N ASN A 172 1.88 14.57 12.91
CA ASN A 172 0.75 15.33 13.47
C ASN A 172 0.07 14.62 14.65
N SER A 173 0.49 13.38 14.99
CA SER A 173 -0.04 12.61 16.11
C SER A 173 0.87 12.79 17.32
N GLU A 174 0.36 13.39 18.39
CA GLU A 174 1.09 13.51 19.66
C GLU A 174 1.45 12.13 20.25
N LYS A 175 0.60 11.13 20.01
CA LYS A 175 0.77 9.76 20.51
C LYS A 175 1.77 8.95 19.69
N LEU A 176 1.75 9.10 18.37
CA LEU A 176 2.52 8.25 17.45
C LEU A 176 3.76 8.90 16.85
N LYS A 177 4.00 10.21 17.03
CA LYS A 177 5.18 10.89 16.46
C LYS A 177 6.53 10.29 16.86
N LYS A 178 6.57 9.52 17.96
CA LYS A 178 7.77 8.79 18.42
C LYS A 178 7.73 7.28 18.17
N CYS A 179 6.59 6.74 17.71
CA CYS A 179 6.41 5.30 17.57
C CYS A 179 6.96 4.81 16.23
N CYS A 180 8.21 4.36 16.23
CA CYS A 180 8.92 3.88 15.05
C CYS A 180 9.10 2.35 15.03
N ASN A 181 8.60 1.61 16.03
CA ASN A 181 8.67 0.16 16.07
C ASN A 181 7.29 -0.46 16.33
N TYR A 182 6.91 -1.43 15.51
CA TYR A 182 5.66 -2.18 15.69
C TYR A 182 5.91 -3.68 15.71
N ILE A 183 5.26 -4.37 16.64
CA ILE A 183 5.11 -5.83 16.60
C ILE A 183 3.73 -6.13 16.02
N ILE A 184 3.73 -6.75 14.84
CA ILE A 184 2.53 -7.13 14.10
C ILE A 184 2.16 -8.57 14.42
N TYR A 185 1.02 -8.74 15.09
CA TYR A 185 0.50 -10.03 15.50
C TYR A 185 -0.79 -10.41 14.76
N ASN A 186 -1.07 -11.71 14.73
CA ASN A 186 -2.29 -12.25 14.16
C ASN A 186 -3.43 -12.13 15.18
N GLU A 187 -4.59 -11.62 14.76
CA GLU A 187 -5.79 -11.43 15.58
C GLU A 187 -6.21 -12.70 16.33
N GLU A 188 -6.10 -13.86 15.70
CA GLU A 188 -6.49 -15.16 16.28
C GLU A 188 -5.50 -15.63 17.36
N LYS A 189 -4.32 -14.99 17.44
CA LYS A 189 -3.22 -15.33 18.34
C LYS A 189 -2.70 -14.06 19.02
N GLN A 190 -3.61 -13.30 19.63
CA GLN A 190 -3.23 -12.10 20.34
C GLN A 190 -2.22 -12.40 21.46
N PRO A 191 -1.07 -11.69 21.53
CA PRO A 191 -0.10 -11.88 22.59
C PRO A 191 -0.70 -11.56 23.96
N THR A 192 -0.37 -12.37 24.96
CA THR A 192 -0.79 -12.15 26.35
C THR A 192 -0.18 -10.89 26.95
N LEU A 193 1.06 -10.56 26.55
CA LEU A 193 1.78 -9.37 26.97
C LEU A 193 1.97 -8.44 25.76
N MET A 194 1.50 -7.20 25.89
CA MET A 194 1.59 -6.19 24.84
C MET A 194 2.32 -4.95 25.36
N TYR A 195 3.38 -4.56 24.66
CA TYR A 195 3.98 -3.24 24.81
C TYR A 195 3.04 -2.15 24.28
N ASN A 196 2.90 -1.08 25.07
CA ASN A 196 2.23 0.16 24.70
C ASN A 196 3.11 1.35 25.11
N MET A 197 4.30 1.43 24.51
CA MET A 197 5.28 2.46 24.78
C MET A 197 5.24 3.55 23.71
N LYS A 198 5.96 4.64 23.94
CA LYS A 198 6.04 5.75 22.99
C LYS A 198 6.74 5.34 21.70
N GLU A 199 7.77 4.49 21.79
CA GLU A 199 8.65 4.08 20.69
C GLU A 199 8.29 2.70 20.11
N LEU A 200 7.53 1.89 20.85
CA LEU A 200 7.21 0.49 20.53
C LEU A 200 5.76 0.14 20.90
N GLN A 201 5.02 -0.38 19.93
CA GLN A 201 3.64 -0.82 20.14
C GLN A 201 3.35 -2.19 19.51
N HIS A 202 2.50 -2.97 20.17
CA HIS A 202 1.85 -4.10 19.51
C HIS A 202 0.64 -3.61 18.71
N ARG A 203 0.50 -4.11 17.49
CA ARG A 203 -0.64 -3.88 16.63
C ARG A 203 -0.99 -5.14 15.85
N SER A 204 -2.26 -5.31 15.54
CA SER A 204 -2.70 -6.48 14.80
C SER A 204 -2.44 -6.30 13.29
N SER A 205 -2.49 -7.39 12.54
CA SER A 205 -2.36 -7.35 11.08
C SER A 205 -3.48 -6.52 10.41
N LYS A 206 -4.69 -6.55 10.95
CA LYS A 206 -5.85 -5.72 10.60
C LYS A 206 -5.57 -4.23 10.77
N TRP A 207 -4.88 -3.84 11.84
CA TRP A 207 -4.45 -2.44 12.00
C TRP A 207 -3.53 -2.01 10.85
N LEU A 208 -2.57 -2.86 10.46
CA LEU A 208 -1.67 -2.57 9.35
C LEU A 208 -2.46 -2.39 8.04
N ILE A 209 -3.42 -3.28 7.76
CA ILE A 209 -4.27 -3.17 6.57
C ILE A 209 -5.14 -1.91 6.60
N ASN A 210 -5.70 -1.56 7.76
CA ASN A 210 -6.48 -0.33 7.91
C ASN A 210 -5.61 0.92 7.67
N CYS A 211 -4.35 0.93 8.14
CA CYS A 211 -3.43 2.03 7.86
C CYS A 211 -3.23 2.23 6.34
N ILE A 212 -3.15 1.14 5.58
CA ILE A 212 -3.04 1.19 4.11
C ILE A 212 -4.36 1.72 3.51
N LEU A 213 -5.50 1.16 3.92
CA LEU A 213 -6.82 1.53 3.42
C LEU A 213 -7.21 2.98 3.72
N GLU A 214 -6.60 3.61 4.73
CA GLU A 214 -6.78 5.02 5.05
C GLU A 214 -5.59 5.89 4.61
N PHE A 215 -4.54 5.27 4.06
CA PHE A 215 -3.26 5.90 3.72
C PHE A 215 -2.71 6.81 4.83
N ARG A 216 -2.78 6.34 6.08
CA ARG A 216 -2.26 7.02 7.27
C ARG A 216 -1.94 6.00 8.37
N ILE A 217 -1.10 6.38 9.33
CA ILE A 217 -0.88 5.55 10.52
C ILE A 217 -1.98 5.86 11.54
N ILE A 218 -2.72 4.84 11.96
CA ILE A 218 -3.89 4.99 12.84
C ILE A 218 -3.47 4.83 14.31
N ASP A 219 -3.99 5.70 15.18
CA ASP A 219 -3.71 5.75 16.63
C ASP A 219 -4.34 4.60 17.44
#